data_AF-A0A183PHM4-F1
#
_entry.id   AF-A0A183PHM4-F1
#
_cell.length_a   1.000
_cell.length_b   1.000
_cell.length_c   1.000
_cell.angle_alpha   90.00
_cell.angle_beta   90.00
_cell.angle_gamma   90.00
#
_symmetry.space_group_name_H-M   'P 1'
#
loop_
_entity.id
_entity.type
_entity.pdbx_description
1 polymer ?
#
loop_
_entity_poly.entity_id
_entity_poly.type
_entity_poly.pdbx_seq_one_letter_code
_entity_poly.pdbx_strand_id
1 'polypeptide(L)'
;MQSHRNRLQQSIHLQQEYITNRNLLEFINQHRNLFIEFHQEFTSDELSCDPKLRVEIVQKLVTQLINKMKTKWRESYLNDCFTSMHLSSLLHRSDVPQSSMNILGDSSITNDNNVESVIIQLERLVMDEIYPFVIWINNPSVEKERDELFHRELTFLQNTITPTELRISNAYHIVLPLKSVQNELLLLDCYHTSSDKLRCLKRVINHVLAALQLANPTSIPCADDLLPVLIYLVIHTNPPRLLSNIEFINNFAGDNLNGELQYIWCQFCSAVAEIRRLMSIRPMNNNYDGNNI
;
A
#
# COMPACT_ATOMS: atom_id res chain seq x y z
N MET A 1 -16.47 5.09 32.37
CA MET A 1 -17.18 5.93 31.37
C MET A 1 -16.36 6.18 30.09
N GLN A 2 -15.07 6.53 30.16
CA GLN A 2 -14.23 6.77 28.97
C GLN A 2 -14.12 5.57 28.01
N SER A 3 -13.98 4.34 28.53
CA SER A 3 -13.91 3.12 27.69
C SER A 3 -15.20 2.86 26.90
N HIS A 4 -16.37 3.17 27.48
CA HIS A 4 -17.66 3.01 26.79
C HIS A 4 -17.83 4.05 25.67
N ARG A 5 -17.43 5.30 25.93
CA ARG A 5 -17.42 6.37 24.93
C ARG A 5 -16.51 6.04 23.74
N ASN A 6 -15.31 5.52 24.00
CA ASN A 6 -14.38 5.11 22.94
C ASN A 6 -14.95 3.97 22.08
N ARG A 7 -15.61 2.98 22.70
CA ARG A 7 -16.27 1.88 21.97
C ARG A 7 -17.42 2.37 21.10
N LEU A 8 -18.23 3.30 21.61
CA LEU A 8 -19.33 3.88 20.85
C LEU A 8 -18.81 4.69 19.65
N GLN A 9 -17.77 5.53 19.87
CA GLN A 9 -17.14 6.30 18.80
C GLN A 9 -16.54 5.39 17.72
N GLN A 10 -15.86 4.31 18.12
CA GLN A 10 -15.34 3.33 17.18
C GLN A 10 -16.46 2.63 16.39
N SER A 11 -17.55 2.26 17.06
CA SER A 11 -18.71 1.66 16.39
C SER A 11 -19.35 2.61 15.36
N ILE A 12 -19.49 3.89 15.71
CA ILE A 12 -20.03 4.91 14.80
C ILE A 12 -19.10 5.10 13.59
N HIS A 13 -17.79 5.18 13.83
CA HIS A 13 -16.81 5.31 12.75
C HIS A 13 -16.87 4.13 11.79
N LEU A 14 -16.91 2.89 12.30
CA LEU A 14 -17.02 1.69 11.48
C LEU A 14 -18.32 1.66 10.66
N GLN A 15 -19.43 2.10 11.25
CA GLN A 15 -20.71 2.22 10.54
C GLN A 15 -20.65 3.26 9.43
N GLN A 16 -20.03 4.41 9.68
CA GLN A 16 -19.81 5.45 8.66
C GLN A 16 -18.95 4.93 7.52
N GLU A 17 -17.84 4.25 7.82
CA GLU A 17 -16.96 3.65 6.83
C GLU A 17 -17.67 2.59 5.99
N TYR A 18 -18.49 1.75 6.61
CA TYR A 18 -19.31 0.75 5.90
C TYR A 18 -20.31 1.41 4.94
N ILE A 19 -21.05 2.43 5.40
CA ILE A 19 -22.03 3.14 4.58
C ILE A 19 -21.33 3.83 3.40
N THR A 20 -20.22 4.53 3.66
CA THR A 20 -19.43 5.18 2.62
C THR A 20 -18.93 4.18 1.58
N ASN A 21 -18.35 3.06 2.01
CA ASN A 21 -17.87 2.02 1.09
C ASN A 21 -19.00 1.42 0.25
N ARG A 22 -20.17 1.19 0.86
CA ARG A 22 -21.35 0.71 0.13
C ARG A 22 -21.78 1.71 -0.95
N ASN A 23 -21.90 2.99 -0.59
CA ASN A 23 -22.32 4.03 -1.53
C ASN A 23 -21.31 4.19 -2.69
N LEU A 24 -20.01 4.14 -2.39
CA LEU A 24 -18.97 4.18 -3.41
C LEU A 24 -19.01 2.97 -4.34
N LEU A 25 -19.28 1.78 -3.81
CA LEU A 25 -19.41 0.57 -4.61
C LEU A 25 -20.65 0.61 -5.52
N GLU A 26 -21.78 1.10 -5.00
CA GLU A 26 -22.98 1.34 -5.81
C GLU A 26 -22.69 2.35 -6.93
N PHE A 27 -21.97 3.44 -6.64
CA PHE A 27 -21.53 4.41 -7.63
C PHE A 27 -20.59 3.82 -8.70
N ILE A 28 -19.60 3.02 -8.30
CA ILE A 28 -18.71 2.31 -9.23
C ILE A 28 -19.51 1.41 -10.16
N ASN A 29 -20.52 0.71 -9.62
CA ASN A 29 -21.38 -0.15 -10.43
C ASN A 29 -22.24 0.63 -11.44
N GLN A 30 -22.72 1.83 -11.08
CA GLN A 30 -23.43 2.72 -12.01
C GLN A 30 -22.55 3.22 -13.17
N HIS A 31 -21.23 3.30 -12.96
CA HIS A 31 -20.27 3.77 -13.96
C HIS A 31 -19.38 2.66 -14.54
N ARG A 32 -19.87 1.40 -14.54
CA ARG A 32 -19.17 0.24 -15.13
C ARG A 32 -18.76 0.45 -16.60
N ASN A 33 -19.47 1.30 -17.34
CA ASN A 33 -19.12 1.63 -18.72
C ASN A 33 -17.71 2.23 -18.86
N LEU A 34 -17.22 2.97 -17.86
CA LEU A 34 -15.86 3.53 -17.88
C LEU A 34 -14.78 2.44 -17.74
N PHE A 35 -15.08 1.38 -16.98
CA PHE A 35 -14.19 0.22 -16.88
C PHE A 35 -14.18 -0.60 -18.18
N ILE A 36 -15.34 -0.71 -18.85
CA ILE A 36 -15.42 -1.36 -20.16
C ILE A 36 -14.59 -0.59 -21.21
N GLU A 37 -14.74 0.74 -21.25
CA GLU A 37 -13.93 1.63 -22.10
C GLU A 37 -12.43 1.44 -21.80
N PHE A 38 -12.04 1.47 -20.52
CA PHE A 38 -10.67 1.19 -20.09
C PHE A 38 -10.17 -0.17 -20.57
N HIS A 39 -10.95 -1.24 -20.44
CA HIS A 39 -10.53 -2.58 -20.88
C HIS A 39 -10.40 -2.70 -22.40
N GLN A 40 -11.27 -2.03 -23.16
CA GLN A 40 -11.18 -1.98 -24.62
C GLN A 40 -9.89 -1.28 -25.05
N GLU A 41 -9.58 -0.12 -24.45
CA GLU A 41 -8.35 0.61 -24.72
C GLU A 41 -7.12 -0.17 -24.27
N PHE A 42 -7.15 -0.80 -23.09
CA PHE A 42 -6.05 -1.61 -22.55
C PHE A 42 -5.74 -2.84 -23.42
N THR A 43 -6.74 -3.42 -24.09
CA THR A 43 -6.59 -4.61 -24.94
C THR A 43 -6.38 -4.23 -26.41
N SER A 44 -6.34 -2.94 -26.75
CA SER A 44 -6.17 -2.50 -28.13
C SER A 44 -4.80 -2.90 -28.69
N ASP A 45 -4.76 -3.24 -29.99
CA ASP A 45 -3.52 -3.63 -30.68
C ASP A 45 -2.46 -2.51 -30.68
N GLU A 46 -2.84 -1.27 -30.38
CA GLU A 46 -1.93 -0.13 -30.19
C GLU A 46 -0.98 -0.31 -28.98
N LEU A 47 -1.33 -1.18 -28.01
CA LEU A 47 -0.42 -1.56 -26.90
C LEU A 47 0.64 -2.58 -27.31
N SER A 48 0.68 -3.04 -28.57
CA SER A 48 1.73 -3.91 -29.14
C SER A 48 3.05 -3.15 -29.39
N CYS A 49 3.48 -2.32 -28.43
CA CYS A 49 4.66 -1.48 -28.52
C CYS A 49 5.77 -1.93 -27.54
N ASP A 50 6.92 -1.25 -27.62
CA ASP A 50 8.01 -1.26 -26.66
C ASP A 50 7.48 -1.28 -25.20
N PRO A 51 8.07 -2.10 -24.30
CA PRO A 51 7.60 -2.23 -22.93
C PRO A 51 7.50 -0.91 -22.16
N LYS A 52 8.40 0.05 -22.40
CA LYS A 52 8.36 1.34 -21.69
C LYS A 52 7.19 2.19 -22.17
N LEU A 53 6.96 2.25 -23.48
CA LEU A 53 5.82 2.99 -24.01
C LEU A 53 4.50 2.38 -23.52
N ARG A 54 4.42 1.04 -23.45
CA ARG A 54 3.25 0.36 -22.92
C ARG A 54 2.94 0.77 -21.49
N VAL A 55 3.95 0.84 -20.62
CA VAL A 55 3.79 1.32 -19.24
C VAL A 55 3.28 2.76 -19.20
N GLU A 56 3.84 3.66 -20.00
CA GLU A 56 3.40 5.06 -20.06
C GLU A 56 1.94 5.20 -20.54
N ILE A 57 1.52 4.41 -21.53
CA ILE A 57 0.13 4.37 -22.00
C ILE A 57 -0.79 3.89 -20.88
N VAL A 58 -0.46 2.78 -20.22
CA VAL A 58 -1.27 2.24 -19.12
C VAL A 58 -1.36 3.21 -17.94
N GLN A 59 -0.26 3.87 -17.57
CA GLN A 59 -0.28 4.94 -16.55
C GLN A 59 -1.28 6.04 -16.90
N LYS A 60 -1.29 6.50 -18.17
CA LYS A 60 -2.25 7.50 -18.65
C LYS A 60 -3.68 6.99 -18.59
N LEU A 61 -3.95 5.78 -19.04
CA LEU A 61 -5.28 5.17 -18.99
C LEU A 61 -5.82 5.06 -17.56
N VAL A 62 -5.00 4.58 -16.63
CA VAL A 62 -5.35 4.48 -15.20
C VAL A 62 -5.65 5.87 -14.63
N THR A 63 -4.77 6.84 -14.89
CA THR A 63 -4.94 8.23 -14.41
C THR A 63 -6.22 8.85 -14.98
N GLN A 64 -6.51 8.62 -16.26
CA GLN A 64 -7.74 9.09 -16.91
C GLN A 64 -8.99 8.46 -16.30
N LEU A 65 -9.00 7.15 -16.09
CA LEU A 65 -10.11 6.45 -15.45
C LEU A 65 -10.39 7.01 -14.04
N ILE A 66 -9.36 7.10 -13.20
CA ILE A 66 -9.47 7.63 -11.84
C ILE A 66 -10.00 9.08 -11.88
N ASN A 67 -9.45 9.93 -12.75
CA ASN A 67 -9.88 11.32 -12.86
C ASN A 67 -11.33 11.43 -13.36
N LYS A 68 -11.74 10.65 -14.38
CA LYS A 68 -13.14 10.57 -14.84
C LYS A 68 -14.07 10.13 -13.70
N MET A 69 -13.65 9.18 -12.87
CA MET A 69 -14.43 8.73 -11.70
C MET A 69 -14.54 9.82 -10.64
N LYS A 70 -13.43 10.51 -10.32
CA LYS A 70 -13.44 11.63 -9.37
C LYS A 70 -14.32 12.78 -9.84
N THR A 71 -14.30 13.15 -11.12
CA THR A 71 -15.14 14.24 -11.65
C THR A 71 -16.61 13.86 -11.56
N LYS A 72 -16.99 12.66 -12.00
CA LYS A 72 -18.37 12.16 -11.88
C LYS A 72 -18.84 12.08 -10.43
N TRP A 73 -17.97 11.66 -9.51
CA TRP A 73 -18.30 11.63 -8.09
C TRP A 73 -18.56 13.05 -7.55
N ARG A 74 -17.69 14.01 -7.89
CA ARG A 74 -17.87 15.42 -7.50
C ARG A 74 -19.17 16.02 -8.06
N GLU A 75 -19.52 15.72 -9.31
CA GLU A 75 -20.79 16.13 -9.92
C GLU A 75 -21.99 15.55 -9.18
N SER A 76 -21.97 14.24 -8.87
CA SER A 76 -23.03 13.57 -8.10
C SER A 76 -23.17 14.13 -6.69
N TYR A 77 -22.04 14.31 -5.99
CA TYR A 77 -21.99 14.83 -4.63
C TYR A 77 -22.49 16.28 -4.54
N LEU A 78 -22.12 17.12 -5.51
CA LEU A 78 -22.61 18.50 -5.59
C LEU A 78 -24.13 18.54 -5.80
N ASN A 79 -24.66 17.69 -6.68
CA ASN A 79 -26.11 17.58 -6.91
C ASN A 79 -26.85 17.15 -5.64
N ASP A 80 -26.30 16.17 -4.90
CA ASP A 80 -26.85 15.74 -3.62
C ASP A 80 -26.80 16.85 -2.56
N CYS A 81 -25.74 17.66 -2.52
CA CYS A 81 -25.63 18.83 -1.64
C CYS A 81 -26.70 19.90 -1.95
N PHE A 82 -27.04 20.13 -3.22
CA PHE A 82 -28.12 21.05 -3.60
C PHE A 82 -29.50 20.53 -3.18
N THR A 83 -29.74 19.22 -3.19
CA THR A 83 -30.93 18.61 -2.58
C THR A 83 -30.87 18.52 -1.04
N SER A 84 -29.66 18.47 -0.46
CA SER A 84 -29.41 18.27 0.97
C SER A 84 -29.39 19.55 1.82
N MET A 85 -29.69 20.74 1.28
CA MET A 85 -30.09 21.88 2.12
C MET A 85 -31.33 21.55 3.00
N HIS A 86 -32.02 20.44 2.72
CA HIS A 86 -33.13 19.93 3.53
C HIS A 86 -32.77 18.82 4.55
N LEU A 87 -31.58 18.21 4.48
CA LEU A 87 -31.18 17.07 5.34
C LEU A 87 -30.23 17.49 6.47
N SER A 88 -29.40 18.52 6.25
CA SER A 88 -28.60 19.14 7.30
C SER A 88 -29.46 19.83 8.38
N SER A 89 -30.71 20.18 8.09
CA SER A 89 -31.69 20.66 9.07
C SER A 89 -32.35 19.56 9.90
N LEU A 90 -32.28 18.29 9.46
CA LEU A 90 -32.86 17.14 10.17
C LEU A 90 -31.88 16.49 11.16
N LEU A 91 -30.57 16.58 10.92
CA LEU A 91 -29.55 16.04 11.83
C LEU A 91 -29.19 17.00 12.99
N HIS A 92 -29.61 18.27 12.93
CA HIS A 92 -29.37 19.24 14.01
C HIS A 92 -30.53 19.41 15.01
N ARG A 93 -31.62 18.65 14.87
CA ARG A 93 -32.80 18.74 15.75
C ARG A 93 -32.81 17.64 16.82
N SER A 94 -31.79 17.63 17.67
CA SER A 94 -31.85 16.97 18.98
C SER A 94 -31.57 18.01 20.05
N ASP A 95 -32.64 18.52 20.64
CA ASP A 95 -32.64 19.51 21.72
C ASP A 95 -31.91 18.96 22.96
N VAL A 96 -30.76 19.55 23.30
CA VAL A 96 -30.23 19.58 24.67
C VAL A 96 -29.68 20.99 24.94
N PRO A 97 -30.15 21.73 25.97
CA PRO A 97 -29.72 23.09 26.23
C PRO A 97 -28.26 23.18 26.69
N GLN A 98 -27.59 24.23 26.23
CA GLN A 98 -26.18 24.55 26.44
C GLN A 98 -25.81 24.83 27.91
N SER A 99 -24.61 24.42 28.31
CA SER A 99 -23.81 25.13 29.31
C SER A 99 -22.38 25.34 28.79
N SER A 100 -22.17 26.52 28.18
CA SER A 100 -20.98 27.37 28.19
C SER A 100 -19.58 26.75 28.01
N MET A 101 -18.99 26.92 26.83
CA MET A 101 -17.72 27.65 26.64
C MET A 101 -17.51 27.93 25.15
N ASN A 102 -17.40 29.21 24.78
CA ASN A 102 -17.07 29.66 23.43
C ASN A 102 -15.68 29.19 23.01
N ILE A 103 -15.57 28.48 21.88
CA ILE A 103 -14.48 28.65 20.92
C ILE A 103 -15.10 28.62 19.52
N LEU A 104 -15.15 29.80 18.90
CA LEU A 104 -15.44 30.00 17.50
C LEU A 104 -14.18 29.59 16.72
N GLY A 105 -14.18 28.43 16.08
CA GLY A 105 -13.06 27.95 15.26
C GLY A 105 -13.32 26.57 14.65
N ASP A 106 -13.33 26.52 13.30
CA ASP A 106 -13.20 25.34 12.44
C ASP A 106 -14.33 24.29 12.38
N SER A 107 -15.42 24.63 11.70
CA SER A 107 -16.29 23.64 11.04
C SER A 107 -15.87 23.32 9.59
N SER A 108 -14.94 24.08 9.00
CA SER A 108 -14.44 23.87 7.63
C SER A 108 -13.38 22.75 7.52
N ILE A 109 -12.46 22.67 8.49
CA ILE A 109 -11.36 21.68 8.46
C ILE A 109 -11.86 20.23 8.59
N THR A 110 -13.01 20.00 9.23
CA THR A 110 -13.56 18.65 9.40
C THR A 110 -14.25 18.13 8.14
N ASN A 111 -14.82 19.01 7.31
CA ASN A 111 -15.50 18.63 6.07
C ASN A 111 -14.51 18.30 4.95
N ASP A 112 -13.45 19.11 4.80
CA ASP A 112 -12.44 18.90 3.75
C ASP A 112 -11.66 17.59 3.93
N ASN A 113 -11.32 17.25 5.19
CA ASN A 113 -10.68 15.98 5.52
C ASN A 113 -11.56 14.76 5.22
N ASN A 114 -12.88 14.91 5.34
CA ASN A 114 -13.81 13.82 5.04
C ASN A 114 -13.95 13.61 3.53
N VAL A 115 -14.02 14.69 2.74
CA VAL A 115 -14.07 14.61 1.28
C VAL A 115 -12.80 13.97 0.71
N GLU A 116 -11.62 14.37 1.18
CA GLU A 116 -10.36 13.77 0.72
C GLU A 116 -10.28 12.28 1.07
N SER A 117 -10.73 11.89 2.27
CA SER A 117 -10.81 10.48 2.68
C SER A 117 -11.71 9.66 1.74
N VAL A 118 -12.86 10.21 1.36
CA VAL A 118 -13.80 9.57 0.41
C VAL A 118 -13.16 9.43 -0.98
N ILE A 119 -12.43 10.45 -1.46
CA ILE A 119 -11.72 10.39 -2.74
C ILE A 119 -10.62 9.33 -2.73
N ILE A 120 -9.83 9.24 -1.66
CA ILE A 120 -8.81 8.19 -1.50
C ILE A 120 -9.49 6.80 -1.50
N GLN A 121 -10.64 6.67 -0.85
CA GLN A 121 -11.38 5.40 -0.84
C GLN A 121 -11.95 5.05 -2.21
N LEU A 122 -12.43 6.04 -2.97
CA LEU A 122 -12.86 5.85 -4.35
C LEU A 122 -11.68 5.36 -5.22
N GLU A 123 -10.51 5.97 -5.10
CA GLU A 123 -9.31 5.54 -5.82
C GLU A 123 -8.95 4.09 -5.52
N ARG A 124 -8.99 3.69 -4.23
CA ARG A 124 -8.73 2.30 -3.82
C ARG A 124 -9.67 1.33 -4.51
N LEU A 125 -10.97 1.60 -4.47
CA LEU A 125 -11.97 0.71 -5.08
C LEU A 125 -11.86 0.65 -6.61
N VAL A 126 -11.54 1.78 -7.28
CA VAL A 126 -11.27 1.79 -8.72
C VAL A 126 -10.01 0.98 -9.04
N MET A 127 -8.95 1.15 -8.26
CA MET A 127 -7.70 0.41 -8.41
C MET A 127 -7.91 -1.09 -8.16
N ASP A 128 -8.72 -1.49 -7.18
CA ASP A 128 -9.03 -2.88 -6.88
C ASP A 128 -9.62 -3.62 -8.08
N GLU A 129 -10.51 -2.97 -8.84
CA GLU A 129 -11.15 -3.55 -10.02
C GLU A 129 -10.17 -3.75 -11.19
N ILE A 130 -9.24 -2.82 -11.40
CA ILE A 130 -8.28 -2.88 -12.52
C ILE A 130 -6.95 -3.55 -12.14
N TYR A 131 -6.69 -3.78 -10.85
CA TYR A 131 -5.43 -4.31 -10.34
C TYR A 131 -4.92 -5.58 -11.05
N PRO A 132 -5.78 -6.59 -11.34
CA PRO A 132 -5.34 -7.81 -12.01
C PRO A 132 -4.68 -7.58 -13.38
N PHE A 133 -5.00 -6.47 -14.03
CA PHE A 133 -4.48 -6.09 -15.35
C PHE A 133 -3.22 -5.25 -15.24
N VAL A 134 -3.16 -4.36 -14.24
CA VAL A 134 -2.09 -3.36 -14.12
C VAL A 134 -0.91 -3.81 -13.25
N ILE A 135 -1.03 -4.89 -12.49
CA ILE A 135 0.14 -5.49 -11.80
C ILE A 135 1.15 -6.07 -12.79
N TRP A 136 0.66 -6.65 -13.90
CA TRP A 136 1.49 -7.27 -14.93
C TRP A 136 1.24 -6.62 -16.29
N ILE A 137 1.78 -5.41 -16.45
CA ILE A 137 1.54 -4.58 -17.62
C ILE A 137 2.11 -5.23 -18.88
N ASN A 138 3.30 -5.82 -18.80
CA ASN A 138 4.05 -6.21 -20.00
C ASN A 138 3.76 -7.65 -20.41
N ASN A 139 4.05 -8.60 -19.53
CA ASN A 139 3.83 -10.00 -19.84
C ASN A 139 3.53 -10.76 -18.54
N PRO A 140 2.24 -11.04 -18.27
CA PRO A 140 1.83 -11.74 -17.05
C PRO A 140 2.54 -13.08 -16.84
N SER A 141 2.87 -13.82 -17.89
CA SER A 141 3.55 -15.11 -17.75
C SER A 141 4.99 -14.93 -17.28
N VAL A 142 5.74 -14.06 -17.95
CA VAL A 142 7.16 -13.79 -17.61
C VAL A 142 7.29 -13.11 -16.25
N GLU A 143 6.41 -12.16 -15.95
CA GLU A 143 6.47 -11.42 -14.69
C GLU A 143 6.13 -12.31 -13.50
N LYS A 144 5.15 -13.23 -13.63
CA LYS A 144 4.83 -14.26 -12.63
C LYS A 144 5.99 -15.24 -12.44
N GLU A 145 6.52 -15.79 -13.53
CA GLU A 145 7.65 -16.73 -13.46
C GLU A 145 8.86 -16.10 -12.74
N ARG A 146 9.16 -14.83 -13.06
CA ARG A 146 10.23 -14.08 -12.40
C ARG A 146 9.99 -13.94 -10.88
N ASP A 147 8.76 -13.72 -10.44
CA ASP A 147 8.42 -13.69 -9.01
C ASP A 147 8.51 -15.08 -8.36
N GLU A 148 8.09 -16.14 -9.04
CA GLU A 148 8.22 -17.53 -8.56
C GLU A 148 9.69 -17.94 -8.38
N LEU A 149 10.54 -17.63 -9.37
CA LEU A 149 11.98 -17.87 -9.30
C LEU A 149 12.60 -17.11 -8.13
N PHE A 150 12.28 -15.82 -7.98
CA PHE A 150 12.80 -15.00 -6.90
C PHE A 150 12.34 -15.50 -5.52
N HIS A 151 11.07 -15.92 -5.40
CA HIS A 151 10.53 -16.50 -4.17
C HIS A 151 11.29 -17.76 -3.77
N ARG A 152 11.57 -18.67 -4.72
CA ARG A 152 12.36 -19.89 -4.48
C ARG A 152 13.78 -19.59 -4.03
N GLU A 153 14.44 -18.63 -4.70
CA GLU A 153 15.79 -18.21 -4.29
C GLU A 153 15.78 -17.60 -2.88
N LEU A 154 14.75 -16.81 -2.55
CA LEU A 154 14.61 -16.22 -1.24
C LEU A 154 14.41 -17.29 -0.16
N THR A 155 13.60 -18.33 -0.43
CA THR A 155 13.42 -19.48 0.48
C THR A 155 14.72 -20.18 0.84
N PHE A 156 15.65 -20.36 -0.08
CA PHE A 156 16.95 -20.94 0.28
C PHE A 156 17.83 -19.97 1.06
N LEU A 157 17.78 -18.68 0.74
CA LEU A 157 18.48 -17.67 1.53
C LEU A 157 17.97 -17.64 2.97
N GLN A 158 16.67 -17.86 3.22
CA GLN A 158 16.11 -18.01 4.57
C GLN A 158 16.78 -19.12 5.37
N ASN A 159 17.17 -20.22 4.73
CA ASN A 159 17.79 -21.36 5.40
C ASN A 159 19.31 -21.23 5.55
N THR A 160 19.92 -20.27 4.85
CA THR A 160 21.39 -20.16 4.74
C THR A 160 21.94 -18.92 5.43
N ILE A 161 21.20 -17.80 5.42
CA ILE A 161 21.67 -16.52 5.95
C ILE A 161 21.35 -16.39 7.43
N THR A 162 22.36 -16.08 8.22
CA THR A 162 22.23 -15.77 9.64
C THR A 162 22.36 -14.26 9.90
N PRO A 163 21.87 -13.73 11.05
CA PRO A 163 22.03 -12.30 11.39
C PRO A 163 23.49 -11.84 11.41
N THR A 164 24.43 -12.70 11.81
CA THR A 164 25.86 -12.38 11.89
C THR A 164 26.50 -12.23 10.51
N GLU A 165 26.07 -13.03 9.52
CA GLU A 165 26.55 -12.91 8.14
C GLU A 165 26.15 -11.59 7.49
N LEU A 166 24.97 -11.06 7.85
CA LEU A 166 24.53 -9.73 7.44
C LEU A 166 25.17 -8.60 8.26
N ARG A 167 26.09 -8.92 9.18
CA ARG A 167 26.75 -7.97 10.08
C ARG A 167 25.78 -7.21 10.99
N ILE A 168 24.65 -7.83 11.35
CA ILE A 168 23.74 -7.27 12.34
C ILE A 168 24.43 -7.32 13.70
N SER A 169 24.55 -6.16 14.36
CA SER A 169 25.13 -6.07 15.71
C SER A 169 24.41 -7.01 16.68
N ASN A 170 25.18 -7.69 17.53
CA ASN A 170 24.65 -8.60 18.55
C ASN A 170 23.64 -7.92 19.49
N ALA A 171 23.75 -6.60 19.67
CA ALA A 171 22.79 -5.81 20.44
C ALA A 171 21.36 -5.89 19.88
N TYR A 172 21.21 -6.08 18.56
CA TYR A 172 19.92 -6.16 17.89
C TYR A 172 19.37 -7.59 17.77
N HIS A 173 20.15 -8.61 18.11
CA HIS A 173 19.68 -10.00 17.98
C HIS A 173 18.51 -10.31 18.92
N ILE A 174 18.43 -9.62 20.06
CA ILE A 174 17.36 -9.80 21.05
C ILE A 174 15.96 -9.46 20.51
N VAL A 175 15.87 -8.59 19.51
CA VAL A 175 14.58 -8.20 18.92
C VAL A 175 14.20 -9.04 17.71
N LEU A 176 15.10 -9.89 17.21
CA LEU A 176 14.82 -10.81 16.11
C LEU A 176 14.16 -12.09 16.64
N PRO A 177 13.18 -12.67 15.93
CA PRO A 177 12.61 -12.25 14.65
C PRO A 177 11.44 -11.26 14.86
N LEU A 178 11.52 -10.07 14.25
CA LEU A 178 10.51 -9.01 14.37
C LEU A 178 9.20 -9.38 13.67
N LYS A 179 8.42 -10.30 14.25
CA LYS A 179 7.21 -10.90 13.65
C LYS A 179 6.17 -9.86 13.23
N SER A 180 6.01 -8.78 13.99
CA SER A 180 5.11 -7.68 13.61
C SER A 180 5.50 -7.04 12.27
N VAL A 181 6.79 -6.87 12.03
CA VAL A 181 7.32 -6.34 10.77
C VAL A 181 7.15 -7.35 9.64
N GLN A 182 7.39 -8.63 9.91
CA GLN A 182 7.18 -9.69 8.92
C GLN A 182 5.71 -9.73 8.48
N ASN A 183 4.77 -9.68 9.43
CA ASN A 183 3.34 -9.61 9.11
C ASN A 183 2.99 -8.38 8.28
N GLU A 184 3.57 -7.22 8.61
CA GLU A 184 3.38 -5.99 7.83
C GLU A 184 3.91 -6.13 6.40
N LEU A 185 5.09 -6.73 6.21
CA LEU A 185 5.66 -7.01 4.90
C LEU A 185 4.79 -7.97 4.07
N LEU A 186 4.12 -8.94 4.70
CA LEU A 186 3.17 -9.83 4.01
C LEU A 186 1.94 -9.06 3.48
N LEU A 187 1.54 -7.97 4.13
CA LEU A 187 0.42 -7.13 3.69
C LEU A 187 0.75 -6.28 2.46
N LEU A 188 2.02 -6.14 2.08
CA LEU A 188 2.45 -5.34 0.92
C LEU A 188 1.64 -5.71 -0.34
N ASP A 189 1.39 -6.99 -0.52
CA ASP A 189 0.69 -7.57 -1.67
C ASP A 189 -0.83 -7.39 -1.62
N CYS A 190 -1.40 -7.17 -0.43
CA CYS A 190 -2.83 -6.93 -0.23
C CYS A 190 -3.27 -5.52 -0.63
N TYR A 191 -2.33 -4.58 -0.79
CA TYR A 191 -2.64 -3.20 -1.17
C TYR A 191 -2.63 -3.05 -2.69
N HIS A 192 -3.63 -2.38 -3.27
CA HIS A 192 -3.70 -2.20 -4.73
C HIS A 192 -3.39 -0.77 -5.21
N THR A 193 -3.07 0.15 -4.28
CA THR A 193 -2.58 1.49 -4.63
C THR A 193 -1.10 1.63 -4.29
N SER A 194 -0.34 2.36 -5.10
CA SER A 194 1.08 2.65 -4.86
C SER A 194 1.28 3.38 -3.52
N SER A 195 0.39 4.33 -3.22
CA SER A 195 0.36 5.06 -1.96
C SER A 195 0.19 4.15 -0.73
N ASP A 196 -0.70 3.16 -0.78
CA ASP A 196 -0.88 2.23 0.34
C ASP A 196 0.29 1.27 0.51
N LYS A 197 0.89 0.81 -0.59
CA LYS A 197 2.13 0.02 -0.53
C LYS A 197 3.27 0.81 0.11
N LEU A 198 3.43 2.09 -0.26
CA LEU A 198 4.44 2.96 0.36
C LEU A 198 4.16 3.22 1.85
N ARG A 199 2.89 3.41 2.24
CA ARG A 199 2.51 3.51 3.66
C ARG A 199 2.79 2.22 4.43
N CYS A 200 2.59 1.05 3.80
CA CYS A 200 2.98 -0.25 4.36
C CYS A 200 4.49 -0.30 4.64
N LEU A 201 5.32 0.08 3.67
CA LEU A 201 6.77 0.14 3.83
C LEU A 201 7.21 1.17 4.88
N LYS A 202 6.50 2.30 4.99
CA LYS A 202 6.72 3.27 6.06
C LYS A 202 6.49 2.65 7.44
N ARG A 203 5.41 1.89 7.62
CA ARG A 203 5.14 1.17 8.88
C ARG A 203 6.21 0.13 9.17
N VAL A 204 6.65 -0.62 8.16
CA VAL A 204 7.78 -1.56 8.26
C VAL A 204 9.03 -0.87 8.80
N ILE A 205 9.48 0.21 8.16
CA ILE A 205 10.70 0.92 8.57
C ILE A 205 10.55 1.51 9.98
N ASN A 206 9.41 2.14 10.28
CA ASN A 206 9.18 2.72 11.61
C ASN A 206 9.17 1.65 12.72
N HIS A 207 8.57 0.49 12.47
CA HIS A 207 8.59 -0.62 13.41
C HIS A 207 10.00 -1.19 13.62
N VAL A 208 10.80 -1.28 12.55
CA VAL A 208 12.22 -1.70 12.68
C VAL A 208 12.99 -0.69 13.50
N LEU A 209 12.94 0.61 13.16
CA LEU A 209 13.65 1.66 13.88
C LEU A 209 13.24 1.72 15.36
N ALA A 210 11.95 1.59 15.66
CA ALA A 210 11.47 1.52 17.04
C ALA A 210 12.06 0.29 17.78
N ALA A 211 12.11 -0.87 17.15
CA ALA A 211 12.72 -2.05 17.76
C ALA A 211 14.23 -1.91 17.99
N LEU A 212 14.96 -1.30 17.04
CA LEU A 212 16.40 -1.01 17.21
C LEU A 212 16.64 -0.02 18.35
N GLN A 213 15.79 1.01 18.47
CA GLN A 213 15.87 1.97 19.57
C GLN A 213 15.59 1.33 20.94
N LEU A 214 14.68 0.35 21.00
CA LEU A 214 14.41 -0.41 22.23
C LEU A 214 15.57 -1.34 22.61
N ALA A 215 16.21 -1.96 21.62
CA ALA A 215 17.35 -2.85 21.81
C ALA A 215 18.61 -2.11 22.25
N ASN A 216 18.82 -0.89 21.75
CA ASN A 216 19.93 -0.03 22.15
C ASN A 216 19.43 1.40 22.47
N PRO A 217 18.94 1.64 23.70
CA PRO A 217 18.39 2.94 24.09
C PRO A 217 19.40 4.10 24.08
N THR A 218 20.70 3.79 24.06
CA THR A 218 21.78 4.79 24.14
C THR A 218 22.22 5.34 22.79
N SER A 219 21.79 4.72 21.70
CA SER A 219 22.15 5.11 20.33
C SER A 219 20.90 5.37 19.49
N ILE A 220 20.95 6.35 18.61
CA ILE A 220 19.90 6.57 17.60
C ILE A 220 20.23 5.66 16.40
N PRO A 221 19.34 4.74 15.99
CA PRO A 221 19.58 3.87 14.85
C PRO A 221 19.83 4.66 13.58
N CYS A 222 20.91 4.35 12.88
CA CYS A 222 21.25 4.95 11.59
C CYS A 222 20.92 4.01 10.42
N ALA A 223 21.22 4.43 9.19
CA ALA A 223 20.99 3.61 7.99
C ALA A 223 21.78 2.29 8.03
N ASP A 224 22.99 2.30 8.59
CA ASP A 224 23.86 1.12 8.69
C ASP A 224 23.34 0.10 9.72
N ASP A 225 22.53 0.54 10.68
CA ASP A 225 21.82 -0.36 11.62
C ASP A 225 20.53 -0.90 11.00
N LEU A 226 19.82 -0.06 10.24
CA LEU A 226 18.54 -0.37 9.63
C LEU A 226 18.67 -1.38 8.48
N LEU A 227 19.56 -1.11 7.52
CA LEU A 227 19.59 -1.82 6.25
C LEU A 227 19.87 -3.34 6.42
N PRO A 228 20.86 -3.78 7.21
CA PRO A 228 21.08 -5.21 7.49
C PRO A 228 19.86 -5.91 8.08
N VAL A 229 19.16 -5.25 9.01
CA VAL A 229 17.97 -5.79 9.66
C VAL A 229 16.80 -5.86 8.67
N LEU A 230 16.65 -4.85 7.82
CA LEU A 230 15.64 -4.86 6.76
C LEU A 230 15.89 -6.00 5.75
N ILE A 231 17.13 -6.20 5.32
CA ILE A 231 17.53 -7.33 4.45
C ILE A 231 17.16 -8.66 5.10
N TYR A 232 17.54 -8.84 6.37
CA TYR A 232 17.20 -10.03 7.14
C TYR A 232 15.70 -10.28 7.17
N LEU A 233 14.90 -9.26 7.45
CA LEU A 233 13.45 -9.38 7.54
C LEU A 233 12.80 -9.66 6.19
N VAL A 234 13.23 -9.02 5.09
CA VAL A 234 12.69 -9.32 3.76
C VAL A 234 13.01 -10.76 3.38
N ILE A 235 14.23 -11.24 3.62
CA ILE A 235 14.59 -12.66 3.42
C ILE A 235 13.66 -13.54 4.24
N HIS A 236 13.62 -13.36 5.56
CA HIS A 236 12.89 -14.24 6.48
C HIS A 236 11.36 -14.11 6.42
N THR A 237 10.84 -13.06 5.79
CA THR A 237 9.41 -12.93 5.49
C THR A 237 9.06 -13.60 4.18
N ASN A 238 9.93 -13.48 3.17
CA ASN A 238 9.67 -13.85 1.78
C ASN A 238 8.32 -13.31 1.27
N PRO A 239 8.18 -11.97 1.12
CA PRO A 239 6.91 -11.35 0.74
C PRO A 239 6.41 -11.86 -0.61
N PRO A 240 5.10 -12.15 -0.74
CA PRO A 240 4.54 -12.63 -2.00
C PRO A 240 4.67 -11.58 -3.11
N ARG A 241 4.95 -12.05 -4.33
CA ARG A 241 5.06 -11.23 -5.54
C ARG A 241 5.96 -10.00 -5.36
N LEU A 242 7.07 -10.14 -4.61
CA LEU A 242 7.92 -9.01 -4.21
C LEU A 242 8.36 -8.16 -5.40
N LEU A 243 8.79 -8.79 -6.49
CA LEU A 243 9.30 -8.06 -7.65
C LEU A 243 8.19 -7.40 -8.45
N SER A 244 6.99 -8.01 -8.54
CA SER A 244 5.81 -7.38 -9.14
C SER A 244 5.34 -6.17 -8.31
N ASN A 245 5.37 -6.29 -6.99
CA ASN A 245 5.04 -5.19 -6.07
C ASN A 245 6.01 -4.01 -6.24
N ILE A 246 7.30 -4.28 -6.43
CA ILE A 246 8.30 -3.24 -6.67
C ILE A 246 8.05 -2.53 -8.01
N GLU A 247 7.85 -3.31 -9.07
CA GLU A 247 7.59 -2.76 -10.40
C GLU A 247 6.31 -1.94 -10.43
N PHE A 248 5.27 -2.41 -9.75
CA PHE A 248 4.02 -1.67 -9.59
C PHE A 248 4.22 -0.31 -8.91
N ILE A 249 5.02 -0.24 -7.84
CA ILE A 249 5.33 1.04 -7.17
C ILE A 249 6.11 1.95 -8.13
N ASN A 250 7.12 1.45 -8.84
CA ASN A 250 7.86 2.23 -9.83
C ASN A 250 6.95 2.80 -10.92
N ASN A 251 5.95 2.03 -11.35
CA ASN A 251 5.02 2.43 -12.40
C ASN A 251 3.95 3.41 -11.92
N PHE A 252 3.47 3.33 -10.68
CA PHE A 252 2.29 4.11 -10.25
C PHE A 252 2.53 5.11 -9.13
N ALA A 253 3.73 5.19 -8.56
CA ALA A 253 3.96 6.14 -7.47
C ALA A 253 4.16 7.58 -7.98
N GLY A 254 4.75 7.78 -9.16
CA GLY A 254 4.91 9.11 -9.78
C GLY A 254 5.47 10.15 -8.81
N ASP A 255 4.82 11.33 -8.75
CA ASP A 255 5.21 12.44 -7.89
C ASP A 255 4.99 12.18 -6.39
N ASN A 256 4.31 11.10 -6.01
CA ASN A 256 4.11 10.72 -4.59
C ASN A 256 5.40 10.18 -3.95
N LEU A 257 6.41 9.82 -4.74
CA LEU A 257 7.74 9.46 -4.25
C LEU A 257 8.57 10.71 -3.93
N ASN A 258 8.18 11.44 -2.89
CA ASN A 258 8.91 12.62 -2.42
C ASN A 258 9.22 12.53 -0.92
N GLY A 259 10.21 13.33 -0.49
CA GLY A 259 10.59 13.48 0.91
C GLY A 259 10.84 12.15 1.63
N GLU A 260 10.10 11.92 2.70
CA GLU A 260 10.23 10.72 3.54
C GLU A 260 9.88 9.43 2.77
N LEU A 261 8.85 9.45 1.92
CA LEU A 261 8.45 8.25 1.17
C LEU A 261 9.51 7.84 0.14
N GLN A 262 10.20 8.82 -0.46
CA GLN A 262 11.33 8.54 -1.34
C GLN A 262 12.47 7.88 -0.59
N TYR A 263 12.81 8.37 0.62
CA TYR A 263 13.83 7.75 1.46
C TYR A 263 13.47 6.30 1.83
N ILE A 264 12.24 6.08 2.28
CA ILE A 264 11.71 4.75 2.63
C ILE A 264 11.81 3.80 1.43
N TRP A 265 11.41 4.28 0.26
CA TRP A 265 11.48 3.52 -0.98
C TRP A 265 12.93 3.17 -1.35
N CYS A 266 13.85 4.13 -1.27
CA CYS A 266 15.27 3.91 -1.51
C CYS A 266 15.87 2.85 -0.58
N GLN A 267 15.52 2.87 0.72
CA GLN A 267 16.00 1.86 1.66
C GLN A 267 15.48 0.46 1.33
N PHE A 268 14.20 0.35 0.98
CA PHE A 268 13.61 -0.92 0.57
C PHE A 268 14.25 -1.47 -0.72
N CYS A 269 14.39 -0.63 -1.74
CA CYS A 269 15.08 -0.99 -2.98
C CYS A 269 16.53 -1.41 -2.73
N SER A 270 17.24 -0.72 -1.83
CA SER A 270 18.62 -1.07 -1.47
C SER A 270 18.69 -2.44 -0.81
N ALA A 271 17.74 -2.76 0.08
CA ALA A 271 17.65 -4.09 0.69
C ALA A 271 17.43 -5.18 -0.36
N VAL A 272 16.50 -4.97 -1.30
CA VAL A 272 16.21 -5.95 -2.36
C VAL A 272 17.38 -6.08 -3.35
N ALA A 273 18.07 -5.00 -3.67
CA ALA A 273 19.29 -5.04 -4.50
C ALA A 273 20.39 -5.87 -3.83
N GLU A 274 20.58 -5.70 -2.52
CA GLU A 274 21.54 -6.49 -1.75
C GLU A 274 21.14 -7.98 -1.68
N ILE A 275 19.85 -8.28 -1.55
CA ILE A 275 19.34 -9.66 -1.66
C ILE A 275 19.71 -10.28 -3.01
N ARG A 276 19.52 -9.56 -4.13
CA ARG A 276 19.91 -10.05 -5.46
C ARG A 276 21.42 -10.29 -5.56
N ARG A 277 22.22 -9.41 -4.95
CA ARG A 277 23.67 -9.61 -4.85
C ARG A 277 24.01 -10.89 -4.07
N LEU A 278 23.33 -11.12 -2.94
CA LEU A 278 23.49 -12.33 -2.12
C LEU A 278 23.09 -13.61 -2.88
N MET A 279 22.01 -13.58 -3.66
CA MET A 279 21.60 -14.69 -4.53
C MET A 279 22.66 -14.99 -5.60
N SER A 280 23.24 -13.95 -6.21
CA SER A 280 24.29 -14.09 -7.23
C SER A 280 25.57 -14.76 -6.69
N ILE A 281 25.99 -14.42 -5.48
CA ILE A 281 27.18 -15.02 -4.86
C ILE A 281 26.90 -16.37 -4.17
N ARG A 282 25.63 -16.74 -3.98
CA ARG A 282 25.19 -18.00 -3.36
C ARG A 282 24.10 -18.64 -4.23
N PRO A 283 24.45 -19.11 -5.44
CA PRO A 283 23.47 -19.65 -6.37
C PRO A 283 22.81 -20.91 -5.80
N MET A 284 21.52 -21.07 -6.09
CA MET A 284 20.81 -22.34 -5.88
C MET A 284 21.48 -23.42 -6.73
N ASN A 285 22.02 -24.47 -6.11
CA ASN A 285 22.38 -25.66 -6.85
C ASN A 285 21.10 -26.47 -7.09
N ASN A 286 20.65 -26.59 -8.34
CA ASN A 286 19.45 -27.35 -8.76
C ASN A 286 19.54 -28.88 -8.56
N ASN A 287 20.40 -29.38 -7.65
CA ASN A 287 20.66 -30.80 -7.47
C ASN A 287 19.78 -31.48 -6.39
N TYR A 288 18.60 -30.92 -6.07
CA TYR A 288 17.64 -31.55 -5.16
C TYR A 288 16.30 -31.86 -5.84
N ASP A 289 16.33 -32.41 -7.05
CA ASP A 289 15.18 -33.11 -7.63
C ASP A 289 15.67 -34.44 -8.22
N GLY A 290 15.45 -35.51 -7.45
CA GLY A 290 15.72 -36.88 -7.91
C GLY A 290 16.39 -37.78 -6.87
N ASN A 291 15.86 -37.82 -5.65
CA ASN A 291 15.75 -39.04 -4.83
C ASN A 291 15.24 -38.66 -3.43
N ASN A 292 13.95 -38.85 -3.20
CA ASN A 292 13.51 -39.74 -2.14
C ASN A 292 12.04 -40.13 -2.37
N ILE A 293 11.90 -41.44 -2.55
CA ILE A 293 10.68 -42.26 -2.54
C ILE A 293 10.02 -42.16 -1.17
#